data_AF-A0A3G1KXJ6-F1
#
_entry.id   AF-A0A3G1KXJ6-F1
#
_cell.length_a   1.000
_cell.length_b   1.000
_cell.length_c   1.000
_cell.angle_alpha   90.00
_cell.angle_beta   90.00
_cell.angle_gamma   90.00
#
_symmetry.space_group_name_H-M   'P 1'
#
loop_
_entity.id
_entity.type
_entity.pdbx_description
1 polymer ?
#
loop_
_entity_poly.entity_id
_entity_poly.type
_entity_poly.pdbx_seq_one_letter_code
_entity_poly.pdbx_strand_id
1 'polypeptide(L)'
;MDLRNQARVKESAEKYGNRDLIVILGGAEADVCGIAVETVSTGDPSYAGPLSEIPLGLKAYHIFELKDEIPPEVYEEHIGFMETVFPVEDIIKECRAYRSP
;
A
#
# COMPACT_ATOMS: atom_id res chain seq x y z
N MET A 1 -3.13 -2.37 8.06
CA MET A 1 -2.06 -3.38 7.81
C MET A 1 -1.92 -4.25 9.04
N ASP A 2 -1.98 -5.59 8.93
CA ASP A 2 -1.80 -6.45 10.12
C ASP A 2 -0.31 -6.59 10.51
N LEU A 3 -0.04 -7.07 11.74
CA LEU A 3 1.33 -7.19 12.26
C LEU A 3 2.20 -8.16 11.46
N ARG A 4 1.61 -9.20 10.84
CA ARG A 4 2.36 -10.17 10.04
C ARG A 4 2.82 -9.54 8.74
N ASN A 5 1.98 -8.76 8.08
CA ASN A 5 2.35 -8.03 6.88
C ASN A 5 3.40 -6.96 7.18
N GLN A 6 3.30 -6.25 8.30
CA GLN A 6 4.35 -5.33 8.74
C GLN A 6 5.71 -6.02 8.89
N ALA A 7 5.74 -7.19 9.56
CA ALA A 7 6.97 -7.96 9.71
C ALA A 7 7.56 -8.40 8.36
N ARG A 8 6.72 -8.85 7.42
CA ARG A 8 7.15 -9.27 6.07
C ARG A 8 7.71 -8.10 5.25
N VAL A 9 7.08 -6.92 5.35
CA VAL A 9 7.57 -5.70 4.69
C VAL A 9 8.94 -5.32 5.27
N LYS A 10 9.08 -5.35 6.60
CA LYS A 10 10.35 -5.07 7.29
C LYS A 10 11.46 -6.03 6.85
N GLU A 11 11.22 -7.34 6.89
CA GLU A 11 12.18 -8.35 6.46
C GLU A 11 12.58 -8.17 4.99
N SER A 12 11.61 -7.84 4.13
CA SER A 12 11.90 -7.58 2.71
C SER A 12 12.78 -6.34 2.55
N ALA A 13 12.48 -5.25 3.26
CA ALA A 13 13.26 -4.02 3.26
C ALA A 13 14.70 -4.23 3.77
N GLU A 14 14.88 -5.02 4.83
CA GLU A 14 16.20 -5.41 5.33
C GLU A 14 16.99 -6.27 4.31
N LYS A 15 16.30 -7.14 3.58
CA LYS A 15 16.92 -8.05 2.61
C LYS A 15 17.30 -7.38 1.28
N TYR A 16 16.43 -6.54 0.74
CA TYR A 16 16.58 -5.99 -0.61
C TYR A 16 16.89 -4.48 -0.62
N GLY A 17 16.78 -3.80 0.52
CA GLY A 17 16.96 -2.36 0.63
C GLY A 17 15.68 -1.58 0.33
N ASN A 18 15.52 -0.45 1.03
CA ASN A 18 14.28 0.33 1.00
C ASN A 18 14.03 1.05 -0.33
N ARG A 19 15.07 1.27 -1.15
CA ARG A 19 14.95 2.00 -2.43
C ARG A 19 14.54 1.12 -3.61
N ASP A 20 14.71 -0.18 -3.47
CA ASP A 20 14.45 -1.17 -4.53
C ASP A 20 13.12 -1.91 -4.32
N LEU A 21 12.28 -1.42 -3.39
CA LEU A 21 10.99 -2.00 -3.04
C LEU A 21 9.86 -0.98 -3.12
N ILE A 22 8.71 -1.46 -3.56
CA ILE A 22 7.42 -0.77 -3.44
C ILE A 22 6.41 -1.71 -2.77
N VAL A 23 5.37 -1.13 -2.18
CA VAL A 23 4.23 -1.88 -1.61
C VAL A 23 3.01 -1.66 -2.49
N ILE A 24 2.28 -2.73 -2.82
CA ILE A 24 1.03 -2.66 -3.57
C ILE A 24 -0.11 -3.03 -2.63
N LEU A 25 -1.11 -2.15 -2.54
CA LEU A 25 -2.29 -2.28 -1.68
C LEU A 25 -3.53 -2.65 -2.50
N GLY A 26 -4.48 -3.33 -1.87
CA GLY A 26 -5.76 -3.74 -2.47
C GLY A 26 -6.92 -3.66 -1.49
N GLY A 27 -6.89 -2.67 -0.59
CA GLY A 27 -7.95 -2.46 0.41
C GLY A 27 -9.18 -1.78 -0.19
N ALA A 28 -10.35 -2.02 0.40
CA ALA A 28 -11.61 -1.46 -0.09
C ALA A 28 -11.99 -0.12 0.56
N GLU A 29 -11.30 0.26 1.64
CA GLU A 29 -11.62 1.43 2.46
C GLU A 29 -10.49 2.46 2.37
N ALA A 30 -10.83 3.71 2.03
CA ALA A 30 -9.86 4.78 1.80
C ALA A 30 -8.94 5.01 3.01
N ASP A 31 -9.53 5.29 4.17
CA ASP A 31 -8.80 5.58 5.42
C ASP A 31 -7.82 4.44 5.80
N VAL A 32 -8.25 3.19 5.63
CA VAL A 32 -7.41 2.02 5.93
C VAL A 32 -6.24 1.90 4.95
N CYS A 33 -6.46 2.25 3.68
CA CYS A 33 -5.39 2.30 2.69
C CYS A 33 -4.39 3.42 2.97
N GLY A 34 -4.87 4.61 3.35
CA GLY A 34 -4.04 5.74 3.77
C GLY A 34 -3.10 5.36 4.92
N ILE A 35 -3.67 4.80 6.00
CA ILE A 35 -2.87 4.31 7.14
C ILE A 35 -1.87 3.24 6.70
N ALA A 36 -2.24 2.33 5.81
CA ALA A 36 -1.31 1.31 5.32
C ALA A 36 -0.14 1.91 4.51
N VAL A 37 -0.36 2.99 3.75
CA VAL A 37 0.70 3.76 3.11
C VAL A 37 1.60 4.42 4.16
N GLU A 38 1.01 5.09 5.15
CA GLU A 38 1.74 5.74 6.24
C GLU A 38 2.63 4.73 7.00
N THR A 39 2.07 3.58 7.39
CA THR A 39 2.77 2.51 8.12
C THR A 39 4.07 2.08 7.44
N VAL A 40 4.09 1.94 6.12
CA VAL A 40 5.29 1.47 5.39
C VAL A 40 6.20 2.60 4.92
N SER A 41 5.73 3.85 5.01
CA SER A 41 6.50 5.03 4.61
C SER A 41 7.15 5.68 5.84
N THR A 42 6.35 6.19 6.77
CA THR A 42 6.79 6.95 7.95
C THR A 42 6.79 6.12 9.23
N GLY A 43 6.25 4.90 9.20
CA GLY A 43 6.13 4.01 10.35
C GLY A 43 4.69 3.95 10.88
N ASP A 44 4.39 2.90 11.64
CA ASP A 44 3.03 2.67 12.15
C ASP A 44 2.65 3.67 13.26
N PRO A 45 1.51 4.37 13.14
CA PRO A 45 1.09 5.40 14.11
C PRO A 45 0.48 4.83 15.40
N SER A 46 0.26 3.51 15.50
CA SER A 46 -0.36 2.88 16.67
C SER A 46 0.59 2.63 17.84
N TYR A 47 1.88 2.99 17.69
CA TYR A 47 2.95 2.75 18.68
C TYR A 47 3.12 1.27 19.07
N ALA A 48 2.67 0.36 18.21
CA ALA A 48 2.75 -1.07 18.41
C ALA A 48 3.08 -1.79 17.10
N GLY A 49 3.86 -2.86 17.20
CA GLY A 49 4.13 -3.75 16.07
C GLY A 49 5.49 -3.53 15.38
N PRO A 50 5.79 -4.34 14.36
CA PRO A 50 7.11 -4.40 13.74
C PRO A 50 7.61 -3.10 13.11
N LEU A 51 6.69 -2.23 12.66
CA LEU A 51 7.00 -0.95 12.02
C LEU A 51 6.68 0.26 12.89
N SER A 52 6.41 0.06 14.19
CA SER A 52 6.22 1.16 15.14
C SER A 52 7.47 2.05 15.15
N GLU A 53 7.31 3.31 14.78
CA GLU A 53 8.39 4.31 14.72
C GLU A 53 9.57 3.93 13.80
N ILE A 54 9.38 3.01 12.85
CA ILE A 54 10.39 2.65 11.85
C ILE A 54 9.99 3.24 10.49
N PRO A 55 10.55 4.39 10.08
CA PRO A 55 10.29 4.97 8.77
C PRO A 55 11.11 4.24 7.70
N LEU A 56 10.50 3.28 7.00
CA LEU A 56 11.17 2.60 5.90
C LEU A 56 11.29 3.48 4.65
N GLY A 57 10.43 4.48 4.50
CA GLY A 57 10.40 5.36 3.32
C GLY A 57 9.96 4.66 2.05
N LEU A 58 9.24 3.53 2.15
CA LEU A 58 8.77 2.80 0.98
C LEU A 58 7.67 3.61 0.28
N LYS A 59 7.67 3.51 -1.06
CA LYS A 59 6.54 4.00 -1.87
C LYS A 59 5.47 2.92 -1.90
N ALA A 60 4.24 3.31 -1.57
CA ALA A 60 3.10 2.40 -1.59
C ALA A 60 2.00 2.91 -2.52
N TYR A 61 1.48 2.03 -3.37
CA TYR A 61 0.49 2.33 -4.40
C TYR A 61 -0.73 1.44 -4.23
N HIS A 62 -1.92 1.98 -4.49
CA HIS A 62 -3.08 1.12 -4.65
C HIS A 62 -3.04 0.43 -6.01
N ILE A 63 -3.54 -0.81 -6.10
CA ILE A 63 -3.56 -1.56 -7.36
C ILE A 63 -4.32 -0.83 -8.47
N PHE A 64 -5.34 -0.04 -8.11
CA PHE A 64 -6.10 0.81 -9.04
C PHE A 64 -5.25 1.92 -9.69
N GLU A 65 -4.13 2.33 -9.09
CA GLU A 65 -3.20 3.29 -9.70
C GLU A 65 -2.27 2.66 -10.74
N LEU A 66 -2.20 1.33 -10.78
CA LEU A 66 -1.27 0.56 -11.59
C LEU A 66 -1.96 -0.15 -12.76
N LYS A 67 -3.19 0.25 -13.10
CA LYS A 67 -3.99 -0.39 -14.16
C LYS A 67 -3.24 -0.47 -15.49
N ASP A 68 -2.53 0.59 -15.87
CA ASP A 68 -1.77 0.66 -17.13
C ASP A 68 -0.51 -0.23 -17.14
N GLU A 69 -0.06 -0.68 -15.97
CA GLU A 69 1.10 -1.58 -15.80
C GLU A 69 0.69 -3.07 -15.79
N ILE A 70 -0.62 -3.37 -15.88
CA ILE A 70 -1.19 -4.71 -15.77
C ILE A 70 -1.83 -5.08 -17.12
N PRO A 71 -1.62 -6.31 -17.65
CA PRO A 71 -2.32 -6.77 -18.84
C PRO A 71 -3.85 -6.58 -18.70
N PRO A 72 -4.53 -5.93 -19.65
CA PRO A 72 -5.93 -5.57 -19.51
C PRO A 72 -6.86 -6.74 -19.20
N GLU A 73 -6.63 -7.90 -19.81
CA GLU A 73 -7.39 -9.12 -19.58
C GLU A 73 -7.26 -9.65 -18.15
N VAL A 74 -6.07 -9.54 -17.55
CA VAL A 74 -5.80 -9.97 -16.16
C VAL A 74 -6.44 -9.00 -15.17
N TYR A 75 -6.36 -7.69 -15.45
CA TYR A 75 -7.00 -6.68 -14.61
C TYR A 75 -8.50 -6.84 -14.61
N GLU A 76 -9.12 -7.00 -15.78
CA GLU A 76 -10.56 -7.16 -15.90
C GLU A 76 -11.04 -8.44 -15.18
N GLU A 77 -10.33 -9.56 -15.35
CA GLU A 77 -10.67 -10.84 -14.72
C GLU A 77 -10.64 -10.78 -13.18
N HIS A 78 -9.64 -10.10 -12.60
CA HIS A 78 -9.41 -10.15 -11.15
C HIS A 78 -9.87 -8.92 -10.38
N ILE A 79 -9.90 -7.75 -11.01
CA ILE A 79 -10.03 -6.45 -10.35
C ILE A 79 -11.18 -5.63 -10.94
N GLY A 80 -11.53 -5.81 -12.21
CA GLY A 80 -12.50 -4.99 -12.94
C GLY A 80 -13.84 -4.84 -12.22
N PHE A 81 -14.39 -5.94 -11.68
CA PHE A 81 -15.62 -5.87 -10.90
C PHE A 81 -15.47 -4.97 -9.66
N MET A 82 -14.38 -5.11 -8.90
CA MET A 82 -14.16 -4.33 -7.67
C MET A 82 -13.91 -2.86 -7.95
N GLU A 83 -13.27 -2.51 -9.07
CA GLU A 83 -13.09 -1.12 -9.51
C GLU A 83 -14.43 -0.40 -9.69
N THR A 84 -15.48 -1.11 -10.12
CA THR A 84 -16.83 -0.52 -10.26
C THR A 84 -17.62 -0.44 -8.95
N VAL A 85 -17.23 -1.21 -7.94
CA VAL A 85 -17.93 -1.30 -6.65
C VAL A 85 -17.33 -0.37 -5.60
N PHE A 86 -16.00 -0.20 -5.61
CA PHE A 86 -15.29 0.54 -4.59
C PHE A 86 -15.21 2.04 -4.92
N PRO A 87 -15.06 2.92 -3.91
CA PRO A 87 -14.84 4.34 -4.11
C PRO A 87 -13.39 4.60 -4.55
N VAL A 88 -13.05 4.20 -5.78
CA VAL A 88 -11.68 4.19 -6.33
C VAL A 88 -10.97 5.53 -6.16
N GLU A 89 -11.65 6.63 -6.51
CA GLU A 89 -11.07 7.98 -6.43
C GLU A 89 -10.70 8.38 -4.99
N ASP A 90 -11.55 8.05 -4.01
CA ASP A 90 -11.28 8.35 -2.61
C ASP A 90 -10.12 7.50 -2.09
N ILE A 91 -10.06 6.22 -2.46
CA ILE A 91 -8.96 5.32 -2.10
C ILE A 91 -7.63 5.86 -2.66
N ILE A 92 -7.59 6.22 -3.94
CA ILE A 92 -6.38 6.74 -4.59
C ILE A 92 -5.96 8.07 -3.96
N LYS A 93 -6.91 8.96 -3.70
CA LYS A 93 -6.65 10.25 -3.06
C LYS A 93 -6.02 10.07 -1.68
N GLU A 94 -6.56 9.16 -0.86
CA GLU A 94 -6.04 8.91 0.48
C GLU A 94 -4.64 8.29 0.42
N CYS A 95 -4.42 7.29 -0.46
CA CYS A 95 -3.09 6.71 -0.66
C CYS A 95 -2.05 7.78 -1.05
N ARG A 96 -2.42 8.72 -1.92
CA ARG A 96 -1.52 9.81 -2.35
C ARG A 96 -1.24 10.82 -1.24
N ALA A 97 -2.20 11.07 -0.35
CA ALA A 97 -2.04 12.01 0.76
C ALA A 97 -0.93 11.58 1.74
N TYR A 98 -0.78 10.27 1.96
CA TYR A 98 0.22 9.71 2.88
C TYR A 98 1.50 9.19 2.20
N ARG A 99 1.55 9.18 0.86
CA ARG A 99 2.74 8.71 0.15
C ARG A 99 3.88 9.71 0.32
N SER A 100 5.02 9.26 0.85
CA SER A 100 6.23 10.08 0.90
C SER A 100 6.60 10.57 -0.51
N PRO A 101 7.06 11.83 -0.65
CA PRO A 101 7.59 12.37 -1.91
C PRO A 101 8.74 11.51 -2.49
#